data_AF-A0A1R4ISN3-F1
#
_entry.id   AF-A0A1R4ISN3-F1
#
_cell.length_a   1.000
_cell.length_b   1.000
_cell.length_c   1.000
_cell.angle_alpha   90.00
_cell.angle_beta   90.00
_cell.angle_gamma   90.00
#
_symmetry.space_group_name_H-M   'P 1'
#
loop_
_entity.id
_entity.type
_entity.pdbx_description
1 polymer ?
#
loop_
_entity_poly.entity_id
_entity_poly.type
_entity_poly.pdbx_seq_one_letter_code
_entity_poly.pdbx_strand_id
1 'polypeptide(L)'
;MSFTTAARRQTQKTDIRYRTRKLPDSDIAIAGGLPVTTVERTIADLVETNEDLSTVSDAYRDASLRMTVNRDRLEELLGPLAQRNGFPQGGGAALLHRLEELAGLDIDSVAARVSSAPELAARVLGNLFPDLAAMKPVVTPLRIQGLEQFAPALAALTIPQNLLKDQQEATSKMLQPIREALASNIPSQVRKLEP
;
A
#
# COMPACT_ATOMS: atom_id res chain seq x y z
N MET A 1 27.61 3.04 -16.01
CA MET A 1 27.47 4.17 -15.06
C MET A 1 26.97 5.41 -15.79
N SER A 2 26.01 6.14 -15.22
CA SER A 2 25.41 7.34 -15.83
C SER A 2 25.78 8.60 -15.03
N PHE A 3 26.06 9.70 -15.72
CA PHE A 3 26.37 11.01 -15.14
C PHE A 3 25.52 12.10 -15.81
N THR A 4 25.08 13.08 -15.03
CA THR A 4 24.30 14.22 -15.54
C THR A 4 25.16 15.47 -15.63
N THR A 5 25.14 16.15 -16.78
CA THR A 5 25.93 17.38 -17.02
C THR A 5 25.06 18.47 -17.64
N ALA A 6 25.29 19.72 -17.24
CA ALA A 6 24.54 20.86 -17.79
C ALA A 6 24.85 21.14 -19.27
N ALA A 7 26.05 20.76 -19.73
CA ALA A 7 26.49 20.87 -21.12
C ALA A 7 26.81 19.49 -21.70
N ARG A 8 26.76 19.37 -23.03
CA ARG A 8 27.08 18.12 -23.73
C ARG A 8 28.53 17.70 -23.44
N ARG A 9 28.71 16.45 -23.03
CA ARG A 9 30.02 15.80 -22.85
C ARG A 9 30.07 14.51 -23.65
N GLN A 10 31.24 14.18 -24.20
CA GLN A 10 31.51 12.93 -24.90
C GLN A 10 32.57 12.15 -24.14
N THR A 11 32.51 10.82 -24.23
CA THR A 11 33.47 9.90 -23.63
C THR A 11 33.79 8.79 -24.62
N GLN A 12 35.04 8.33 -24.58
CA GLN A 12 35.49 7.12 -25.29
C GLN A 12 35.25 5.85 -24.47
N LYS A 13 34.95 5.99 -23.17
CA LYS A 13 34.63 4.87 -22.28
C LYS A 13 33.19 4.39 -22.50
N THR A 14 33.03 3.13 -22.90
CA THR A 14 31.75 2.50 -23.25
C THR A 14 30.84 2.25 -22.04
N ASP A 15 31.42 2.17 -20.85
CA ASP A 15 30.73 1.98 -19.57
C ASP A 15 30.20 3.30 -18.97
N ILE A 16 30.52 4.44 -19.56
CA ILE A 16 30.11 5.77 -19.08
C ILE A 16 29.10 6.39 -20.04
N ARG A 17 27.96 6.84 -19.50
CA ARG A 17 26.94 7.57 -20.25
C ARG A 17 26.76 8.97 -19.65
N TYR A 18 26.79 10.00 -20.50
CA TYR A 18 26.44 11.36 -20.10
C TYR A 18 25.00 11.70 -20.53
N ARG A 19 24.19 12.19 -19.58
CA ARG A 19 22.89 12.81 -19.84
C ARG A 19 23.05 14.32 -19.76
N THR A 20 22.58 15.03 -20.79
CA THR A 20 22.63 16.49 -20.78
C THR A 20 21.35 17.04 -20.18
N ARG A 21 21.44 17.58 -18.96
CA ARG A 21 20.32 18.20 -18.24
C ARG A 21 20.87 19.21 -17.24
N LYS A 22 20.25 20.39 -17.15
CA LYS A 22 20.46 21.30 -16.02
C LYS A 22 19.53 20.87 -14.88
N LEU A 23 20.11 20.34 -13.80
CA LEU A 23 19.36 19.98 -12.59
C LEU A 23 19.24 21.21 -11.68
N PRO A 24 18.08 21.43 -11.05
CA PRO A 24 17.97 22.39 -9.96
C PRO A 24 18.70 21.86 -8.72
N ASP A 25 19.13 22.76 -7.84
CA ASP A 25 19.83 22.39 -6.61
C ASP A 25 18.99 21.48 -5.71
N SER A 26 17.65 21.56 -5.79
CA SER A 26 16.72 20.67 -5.09
C SER A 26 16.82 19.20 -5.50
N ASP A 27 17.39 18.91 -6.67
CA ASP A 27 17.57 17.56 -7.20
C ASP A 27 18.99 17.05 -7.01
N ILE A 28 19.84 17.80 -6.28
CA ILE A 28 21.24 17.47 -6.01
C ILE A 28 21.43 17.27 -4.50
N ALA A 29 22.01 16.14 -4.13
CA ALA A 29 22.45 15.83 -2.77
C ALA A 29 23.96 15.60 -2.74
N ILE A 30 24.58 15.69 -1.56
CA ILE A 30 25.99 15.36 -1.36
C ILE A 30 26.10 14.01 -0.67
N ALA A 31 26.73 13.04 -1.31
CA ALA A 31 27.02 11.73 -0.75
C ALA A 31 28.53 11.45 -0.85
N GLY A 32 29.18 11.22 0.29
CA GLY A 32 30.63 10.97 0.32
C GLY A 32 31.48 12.10 -0.26
N GLY A 33 31.02 13.35 -0.15
CA GLY A 33 31.68 14.53 -0.73
C GLY A 33 31.46 14.71 -2.24
N LEU A 34 30.65 13.87 -2.87
CA LEU A 34 30.33 13.94 -4.29
C LEU A 34 28.88 14.41 -4.51
N PRO A 35 28.63 15.28 -5.50
CA PRO A 35 27.29 15.63 -5.91
C PRO A 35 26.63 14.44 -6.61
N VAL A 36 25.50 14.01 -6.07
CA VAL A 36 24.64 12.94 -6.57
C VAL A 36 23.23 13.48 -6.78
N THR A 37 22.40 12.76 -7.51
CA THR A 37 20.97 13.07 -7.59
C THR A 37 20.30 12.75 -6.26
N THR A 38 19.26 13.52 -5.89
CA THR A 38 18.38 13.12 -4.78
C THR A 38 17.71 11.79 -5.10
N VAL A 39 17.13 11.14 -4.09
CA VAL A 39 16.46 9.86 -4.28
C VAL A 39 15.25 10.00 -5.19
N GLU A 40 14.45 11.05 -5.03
CA GLU A 40 13.28 11.33 -5.87
C GLU A 40 13.70 11.51 -7.33
N ARG A 41 14.79 12.27 -7.55
CA ARG A 41 15.35 12.47 -8.88
C ARG A 41 15.88 11.18 -9.47
N THR A 42 16.55 10.36 -8.66
CA THR A 42 17.08 9.07 -9.09
C THR A 42 15.96 8.14 -9.51
N ILE A 43 14.88 8.01 -8.72
CA ILE A 43 13.70 7.20 -9.07
C ILE A 43 13.08 7.70 -10.38
N ALA A 44 12.87 9.01 -10.52
CA ALA A 44 12.34 9.60 -11.75
C ALA A 44 13.26 9.37 -12.96
N ASP A 45 14.59 9.39 -12.77
CA ASP A 45 15.57 9.08 -13.82
C ASP A 45 15.46 7.62 -14.28
N LEU A 46 15.23 6.68 -13.35
CA LEU A 46 15.01 5.26 -13.68
C LEU A 46 13.72 5.07 -14.51
N VAL A 47 12.63 5.73 -14.12
CA VAL A 47 11.39 5.76 -14.93
C VAL A 47 11.62 6.38 -16.30
N GLU A 48 12.42 7.46 -16.37
CA GLU A 48 12.73 8.12 -17.65
C GLU A 48 13.59 7.25 -18.57
N THR A 49 14.39 6.33 -18.04
CA THR A 49 15.19 5.38 -18.83
C THR A 49 14.41 4.22 -19.43
N ASN A 50 13.08 4.17 -19.25
CA ASN A 50 12.23 3.02 -19.59
C ASN A 50 12.69 1.73 -18.90
N GLU A 51 13.17 1.83 -17.65
CA GLU A 51 13.30 0.63 -16.82
C GLU A 51 11.92 0.07 -16.50
N ASP A 52 11.84 -1.25 -16.30
CA ASP A 52 10.59 -1.89 -15.91
C ASP A 52 10.11 -1.32 -14.56
N LEU A 53 8.84 -0.91 -14.49
CA LEU A 53 8.26 -0.28 -13.30
C LEU A 53 8.38 -1.19 -12.07
N SER A 54 8.41 -2.51 -12.25
CA SER A 54 8.66 -3.45 -11.13
C SER A 54 10.06 -3.22 -10.51
N THR A 55 11.09 -3.04 -11.33
CA THR A 55 12.47 -2.79 -10.90
C THR A 55 12.59 -1.42 -10.24
N VAL A 56 11.94 -0.41 -10.81
CA VAL A 56 11.87 0.92 -10.22
C VAL A 56 11.17 0.88 -8.86
N SER A 57 10.10 0.09 -8.75
CA SER A 57 9.34 -0.05 -7.50
C SER A 57 10.14 -0.77 -6.43
N ASP A 58 10.96 -1.75 -6.79
CA ASP A 58 11.91 -2.38 -5.87
C ASP A 58 12.95 -1.37 -5.35
N ALA A 59 13.52 -0.54 -6.24
CA ALA A 59 14.44 0.52 -5.85
C ALA A 59 13.76 1.59 -4.96
N TYR A 60 12.51 1.95 -5.26
CA TYR A 60 11.71 2.87 -4.45
C TYR A 60 11.38 2.28 -3.07
N ARG A 61 11.04 0.99 -2.99
CA ARG A 61 10.87 0.27 -1.72
C ARG A 61 12.13 0.31 -0.89
N ASP A 62 13.27 -0.05 -1.50
CA ASP A 62 14.56 -0.07 -0.81
C ASP A 62 14.97 1.32 -0.30
N ALA A 63 14.70 2.36 -1.08
CA ALA A 63 14.90 3.74 -0.67
C ALA A 63 14.00 4.12 0.53
N SER A 64 12.71 3.82 0.45
CA SER A 64 11.72 4.12 1.50
C SER A 64 12.01 3.41 2.82
N LEU A 65 12.65 2.23 2.77
CA LEU A 65 13.09 1.50 3.97
C LEU A 65 14.32 2.12 4.65
N ARG A 66 15.15 2.87 3.90
CA ARG A 66 16.44 3.38 4.38
C ARG A 66 16.41 4.87 4.70
N MET A 67 15.51 5.62 4.08
CA MET A 67 15.43 7.07 4.23
C MET A 67 14.04 7.60 3.92
N THR A 68 13.78 8.85 4.31
CA THR A 68 12.55 9.55 4.00
C THR A 68 12.56 10.01 2.54
N VAL A 69 11.59 9.56 1.76
CA VAL A 69 11.37 10.02 0.39
C VAL A 69 10.30 11.11 0.40
N ASN A 70 10.59 12.25 -0.23
CA ASN A 70 9.62 13.33 -0.41
C ASN A 70 8.62 12.95 -1.51
N ARG A 71 7.44 12.51 -1.08
CA ARG A 71 6.37 12.04 -1.97
C ARG A 71 5.87 13.11 -2.93
N ASP A 72 5.65 14.34 -2.44
CA ASP A 72 5.15 15.45 -3.26
C ASP A 72 6.15 15.81 -4.38
N ARG A 73 7.44 15.84 -4.04
CA ARG A 73 8.50 16.09 -5.03
C ARG A 73 8.60 14.97 -6.05
N LEU A 74 8.48 13.72 -5.61
CA LEU A 74 8.49 12.57 -6.52
C LEU A 74 7.29 12.61 -7.47
N GLU A 75 6.09 12.93 -6.97
CA GLU A 75 4.89 13.09 -7.78
C GLU A 75 5.09 14.14 -8.90
N GLU A 76 5.64 15.31 -8.55
CA GLU A 76 5.94 16.38 -9.51
C GLU A 76 6.90 15.90 -10.62
N LEU A 77 7.96 15.18 -10.25
CA LEU A 77 8.94 14.64 -11.19
C LEU A 77 8.36 13.55 -12.09
N LEU A 78 7.38 12.78 -11.60
CA LEU A 78 6.69 11.72 -12.35
C LEU A 78 5.61 12.26 -13.30
N GLY A 79 5.04 13.43 -13.02
CA GLY A 79 3.97 14.04 -13.84
C GLY A 79 4.27 14.09 -15.34
N PRO A 80 5.45 14.58 -15.77
CA PRO A 80 5.87 14.56 -17.19
C PRO A 80 6.13 13.16 -17.76
N LEU A 81 6.35 12.15 -16.91
CA LEU A 81 6.64 10.77 -17.31
C LEU A 81 5.36 9.92 -17.39
N ALA A 82 4.25 10.36 -16.79
CA ALA A 82 2.99 9.63 -16.66
C ALA A 82 2.45 9.13 -18.02
N GLN A 83 2.38 10.02 -19.02
CA GLN A 83 1.83 9.69 -20.35
C GLN A 83 2.57 8.55 -21.05
N ARG A 84 3.91 8.54 -20.95
CA ARG A 84 4.76 7.49 -21.52
C ARG A 84 4.52 6.14 -20.84
N ASN A 85 4.12 6.15 -19.57
CA ASN A 85 3.92 4.96 -18.76
C ASN A 85 2.44 4.48 -18.75
N GLY A 86 1.61 4.98 -19.67
CA GLY A 86 0.21 4.54 -19.80
C GLY A 86 -0.79 5.26 -18.89
N PHE A 87 -0.38 6.34 -18.23
CA PHE A 87 -1.25 7.17 -17.39
C PHE A 87 -1.64 8.47 -18.11
N PRO A 88 -2.67 9.21 -17.66
CA PRO A 88 -2.96 10.54 -18.20
C PRO A 88 -1.77 11.50 -18.07
N GLN A 89 -1.68 12.49 -18.97
CA GLN A 89 -0.66 13.53 -18.88
C GLN A 89 -0.83 14.32 -17.57
N GLY A 90 0.28 14.55 -16.84
CA GLY A 90 0.22 15.14 -15.50
C GLY A 90 -0.26 14.18 -14.41
N GLY A 91 -0.53 12.92 -14.75
CA GLY A 91 -0.93 11.86 -13.82
C GLY A 91 0.20 11.34 -12.95
N GLY A 92 1.03 12.22 -12.39
CA GLY A 92 2.14 11.88 -11.50
C GLY A 92 1.67 11.07 -10.30
N ALA A 93 0.54 11.47 -9.68
CA ALA A 93 -0.07 10.75 -8.57
C ALA A 93 -0.45 9.31 -8.93
N ALA A 94 -1.02 9.11 -10.11
CA ALA A 94 -1.42 7.77 -10.57
C ALA A 94 -0.21 6.87 -10.83
N LEU A 95 0.86 7.43 -11.42
CA LEU A 95 2.11 6.71 -11.62
C LEU A 95 2.79 6.40 -10.28
N LEU A 96 2.79 7.33 -9.34
CA LEU A 96 3.33 7.11 -8.00
C LEU A 96 2.55 6.03 -7.23
N HIS A 97 1.23 6.10 -7.25
CA HIS A 97 0.37 5.05 -6.68
C HIS A 97 0.71 3.68 -7.27
N ARG A 98 0.95 3.60 -8.58
CA ARG A 98 1.37 2.35 -9.21
C ARG A 98 2.71 1.84 -8.71
N LEU A 99 3.68 2.73 -8.48
CA LEU A 99 4.95 2.34 -7.87
C LEU A 99 4.76 1.87 -6.43
N GLU A 100 3.88 2.51 -5.66
CA GLU A 100 3.54 2.11 -4.28
C GLU A 100 2.89 0.74 -4.23
N GLU A 101 1.94 0.46 -5.13
CA GLU A 101 1.32 -0.87 -5.30
C GLU A 101 2.37 -1.97 -5.57
N LEU A 102 3.22 -1.74 -6.58
CA LEU A 102 4.25 -2.70 -6.97
C LEU A 102 5.32 -2.86 -5.89
N ALA A 103 5.60 -1.81 -5.12
CA ALA A 103 6.49 -1.83 -3.97
C ALA A 103 5.85 -2.48 -2.74
N GLY A 104 4.53 -2.72 -2.72
CA GLY A 104 3.79 -3.17 -1.54
C GLY A 104 3.83 -2.15 -0.39
N LEU A 105 3.84 -0.87 -0.74
CA LEU A 105 3.83 0.29 0.15
C LEU A 105 2.47 0.99 0.18
N ASP A 106 1.54 0.62 -0.70
CA ASP A 106 0.17 1.10 -0.65
C ASP A 106 -0.57 0.58 0.59
N ILE A 107 -1.65 1.26 0.97
CA ILE A 107 -2.38 0.98 2.21
C ILE A 107 -2.96 -0.45 2.23
N ASP A 108 -3.41 -0.97 1.10
CA ASP A 108 -4.03 -2.29 1.01
C ASP A 108 -2.97 -3.38 1.17
N SER A 109 -1.81 -3.23 0.53
CA SER A 109 -0.66 -4.11 0.73
C SER A 109 -0.15 -4.09 2.17
N VAL A 110 -0.08 -2.91 2.78
CA VAL A 110 0.32 -2.78 4.19
C VAL A 110 -0.70 -3.45 5.11
N ALA A 111 -2.00 -3.22 4.90
CA ALA A 111 -3.07 -3.83 5.67
C ALA A 111 -3.06 -5.36 5.54
N ALA A 112 -2.87 -5.88 4.33
CA ALA A 112 -2.74 -7.32 4.06
C ALA A 112 -1.54 -7.93 4.80
N ARG A 113 -0.39 -7.23 4.84
CA ARG A 113 0.80 -7.66 5.58
C ARG A 113 0.59 -7.65 7.09
N VAL A 114 -0.04 -6.61 7.64
CA VAL A 114 -0.38 -6.55 9.06
C VAL A 114 -1.33 -7.70 9.43
N SER A 115 -2.34 -7.96 8.59
CA SER A 115 -3.33 -9.01 8.83
C SER A 115 -2.75 -10.43 8.75
N SER A 116 -1.74 -10.64 7.91
CA SER A 116 -1.11 -11.96 7.70
C SER A 116 0.06 -12.25 8.64
N ALA A 117 0.58 -11.26 9.38
CA ALA A 117 1.72 -11.42 10.26
C ALA A 117 1.36 -11.02 11.72
N PRO A 118 1.02 -11.98 12.59
CA PRO A 118 0.60 -11.70 13.98
C PRO A 118 1.59 -10.88 14.80
N GLU A 119 2.89 -11.10 14.61
CA GLU A 119 3.93 -10.31 15.29
C GLU A 119 3.97 -8.86 14.81
N LEU A 120 3.75 -8.62 13.53
CA LEU A 120 3.66 -7.27 12.97
C LEU A 120 2.41 -6.57 13.50
N ALA A 121 1.25 -7.26 13.50
CA ALA A 121 0.02 -6.75 14.09
C ALA A 121 0.21 -6.36 15.57
N ALA A 122 0.85 -7.22 16.37
CA ALA A 122 1.13 -6.93 17.77
C ALA A 122 2.03 -5.69 17.94
N ARG A 123 3.06 -5.53 17.10
CA ARG A 123 3.93 -4.35 17.12
C ARG A 123 3.19 -3.07 16.72
N VAL A 124 2.37 -3.12 15.66
CA VAL A 124 1.56 -1.98 15.23
C VAL A 124 0.58 -1.57 16.34
N LEU A 125 -0.12 -2.53 16.94
CA LEU A 125 -1.02 -2.28 18.07
C LEU A 125 -0.27 -1.68 19.28
N GLY A 126 0.92 -2.19 19.61
CA GLY A 126 1.74 -1.64 20.70
C GLY A 126 2.22 -0.20 20.45
N ASN A 127 2.48 0.17 19.19
CA ASN A 127 2.83 1.55 18.83
C ASN A 127 1.63 2.50 18.88
N LEU A 128 0.43 2.04 18.51
CA LEU A 128 -0.79 2.84 18.53
C LEU A 128 -1.36 2.98 19.96
N PHE A 129 -1.22 1.94 20.76
CA PHE A 129 -1.72 1.85 22.13
C PHE A 129 -0.57 1.47 23.09
N PRO A 130 0.33 2.40 23.42
CA PRO A 130 1.48 2.12 24.27
C PRO A 130 1.09 1.55 25.65
N ASP A 131 -0.09 1.93 26.16
CA ASP A 131 -0.63 1.41 27.42
C ASP A 131 -1.00 -0.09 27.34
N LEU A 132 -1.38 -0.59 26.16
CA LEU A 132 -1.62 -2.04 25.96
C LEU A 132 -0.32 -2.83 25.95
N ALA A 133 0.80 -2.23 25.52
CA ALA A 133 2.12 -2.86 25.58
C ALA A 133 2.66 -2.95 27.02
N ALA A 134 2.22 -2.04 27.90
CA ALA A 134 2.54 -2.06 29.33
C ALA A 134 1.69 -3.06 30.13
N MET A 135 0.55 -3.50 29.59
CA MET A 135 -0.19 -4.62 30.15
C MET A 135 0.63 -5.90 29.95
N LYS A 136 1.04 -6.53 31.07
CA LYS A 136 1.72 -7.84 31.04
C LYS A 136 0.95 -8.78 30.11
N PRO A 137 1.62 -9.49 29.19
CA PRO A 137 0.96 -10.45 28.35
C PRO A 137 0.32 -11.51 29.25
N VAL A 138 -1.01 -11.48 29.36
CA VAL A 138 -1.78 -12.70 29.60
C VAL A 138 -1.72 -13.47 28.27
N VAL A 139 -0.53 -13.93 27.88
CA VAL A 139 -0.37 -14.93 26.83
C VAL A 139 -0.60 -16.27 27.50
N THR A 140 -1.85 -16.48 27.90
CA THR A 140 -2.45 -17.81 27.83
C THR A 140 -2.50 -18.14 26.33
N PRO A 141 -2.25 -19.38 25.87
CA PRO A 141 -2.47 -19.73 24.47
C PRO A 141 -3.84 -19.17 24.07
N LEU A 142 -3.84 -18.26 23.10
CA LEU A 142 -5.03 -17.62 22.54
C LEU A 142 -5.92 -18.72 21.98
N ARG A 143 -6.73 -19.32 22.84
CA ARG A 143 -7.96 -19.96 22.46
C ARG A 143 -8.75 -18.87 21.76
N ILE A 144 -9.30 -19.19 20.60
CA ILE A 144 -10.12 -18.32 19.72
C ILE A 144 -11.14 -17.45 20.51
N GLN A 145 -11.52 -17.86 21.72
CA GLN A 145 -12.37 -17.12 22.64
C GLN A 145 -11.81 -15.77 23.16
N GLY A 146 -10.49 -15.54 23.16
CA GLY A 146 -9.90 -14.25 23.57
C GLY A 146 -10.06 -13.16 22.52
N LEU A 147 -10.07 -13.53 21.23
CA LEU A 147 -10.31 -12.59 20.12
C LEU A 147 -11.75 -12.05 20.10
N GLU A 148 -12.73 -12.81 20.59
CA GLU A 148 -14.12 -12.34 20.77
C GLU A 148 -14.21 -11.17 21.77
N GLN A 149 -13.35 -11.17 22.79
CA GLN A 149 -13.27 -10.08 23.78
C GLN A 149 -12.57 -8.84 23.18
N PHE A 150 -11.63 -9.10 22.26
CA PHE A 150 -11.00 -8.22 21.28
C PHE A 150 -11.96 -7.52 20.30
N ALA A 151 -12.96 -8.26 19.83
CA ALA A 151 -13.80 -7.89 18.70
C ALA A 151 -14.53 -6.54 18.84
N PRO A 152 -15.15 -6.17 19.98
CA PRO A 152 -15.82 -4.86 20.09
C PRO A 152 -14.83 -3.69 20.11
N ALA A 153 -13.61 -3.88 20.64
CA ALA A 153 -12.57 -2.85 20.64
C ALA A 153 -11.95 -2.67 19.24
N LEU A 154 -11.81 -3.76 18.48
CA LEU A 154 -11.36 -3.72 17.08
C LEU A 154 -12.45 -3.21 16.13
N ALA A 155 -13.73 -3.49 16.41
CA ALA A 155 -14.88 -2.93 15.69
C ALA A 155 -15.03 -1.41 15.86
N ALA A 156 -14.46 -0.85 16.93
CA ALA A 156 -14.37 0.58 17.14
C ALA A 156 -13.25 1.24 16.30
N LEU A 157 -12.30 0.46 15.76
CA LEU A 157 -11.09 0.93 15.08
C LEU A 157 -11.12 0.74 13.55
N THR A 158 -12.28 1.00 12.92
CA THR A 158 -12.47 1.38 11.49
C THR A 158 -13.27 0.39 10.63
N ILE A 159 -14.60 0.58 10.59
CA ILE A 159 -15.44 0.70 9.38
C ILE A 159 -16.58 1.66 9.77
N PRO A 160 -16.92 2.72 9.02
CA PRO A 160 -18.12 3.49 9.31
C PRO A 160 -19.32 2.54 9.29
N GLN A 161 -19.99 2.37 10.44
CA GLN A 161 -21.08 1.40 10.64
C GLN A 161 -22.19 1.49 9.57
N ASN A 162 -22.29 2.63 8.88
CA ASN A 162 -23.22 2.84 7.78
C ASN A 162 -22.94 1.91 6.59
N LEU A 163 -21.68 1.60 6.26
CA LEU A 163 -21.34 0.75 5.12
C LEU A 163 -21.74 -0.72 5.35
N LEU A 164 -21.61 -1.19 6.60
CA LEU A 164 -22.05 -2.54 7.01
C LEU A 164 -23.57 -2.65 7.10
N LYS A 165 -24.25 -1.59 7.56
CA LYS A 165 -25.72 -1.52 7.57
C LYS A 165 -26.29 -1.53 6.16
N ASP A 166 -25.71 -0.77 5.24
CA ASP A 166 -26.16 -0.73 3.84
C ASP A 166 -26.03 -2.09 3.17
N GLN A 167 -24.93 -2.82 3.43
CA GLN A 167 -24.74 -4.17 2.89
C GLN A 167 -25.69 -5.20 3.54
N GLN A 168 -25.94 -5.09 4.84
CA GLN A 168 -26.89 -5.96 5.56
C GLN A 168 -28.35 -5.70 5.15
N GLU A 169 -28.71 -4.46 4.88
CA GLU A 169 -30.04 -4.10 4.40
C GLU A 169 -30.24 -4.56 2.94
N ALA A 170 -29.22 -4.42 2.09
CA ALA A 170 -29.23 -4.91 0.72
C ALA A 170 -29.34 -6.44 0.64
N THR A 171 -28.59 -7.17 1.48
CA THR A 171 -28.67 -8.64 1.56
C THR A 171 -29.98 -9.13 2.18
N SER A 172 -30.52 -8.42 3.18
CA SER A 172 -31.83 -8.74 3.76
C SER A 172 -32.98 -8.54 2.77
N LYS A 173 -32.95 -7.46 1.98
CA LYS A 173 -33.91 -7.21 0.89
C LYS A 173 -33.80 -8.25 -0.23
N MET A 174 -32.58 -8.67 -0.58
CA MET A 174 -32.36 -9.71 -1.61
C MET A 174 -32.87 -11.10 -1.15
N LEU A 175 -32.74 -11.43 0.14
CA LEU A 175 -33.09 -12.75 0.68
C LEU A 175 -34.54 -12.86 1.18
N GLN A 176 -35.25 -11.74 1.35
CA GLN A 176 -36.67 -11.69 1.73
C GLN A 176 -37.58 -12.56 0.84
N PRO A 177 -37.54 -12.46 -0.50
CA PRO A 177 -38.41 -13.26 -1.36
C PRO A 177 -38.11 -14.77 -1.27
N ILE A 178 -36.86 -15.16 -0.99
CA ILE A 178 -36.49 -16.57 -0.77
C ILE A 178 -37.03 -17.07 0.58
N ARG A 179 -37.00 -16.23 1.61
CA ARG A 179 -37.55 -16.54 2.93
C ARG A 179 -39.07 -16.69 2.91
N GLU A 180 -39.77 -15.84 2.17
CA GLU A 180 -41.23 -15.93 1.98
C GLU A 180 -41.62 -17.17 1.18
N ALA A 181 -40.84 -17.54 0.16
CA ALA A 181 -41.04 -18.78 -0.59
C ALA A 181 -40.83 -20.05 0.27
N LEU A 182 -39.88 -20.02 1.21
CA LEU A 182 -39.64 -21.14 2.14
C LEU A 182 -40.70 -21.22 3.25
N ALA A 183 -41.22 -20.09 3.74
CA ALA A 183 -42.30 -20.06 4.74
C ALA A 183 -43.66 -20.53 4.17
N SER A 184 -43.89 -20.34 2.86
CA SER A 184 -45.10 -20.81 2.17
C SER A 184 -45.12 -22.32 1.91
N ASN A 185 -44.01 -23.05 2.11
CA ASN A 185 -43.87 -24.44 1.67
C ASN A 185 -43.53 -25.41 2.81
N ILE A 186 -44.28 -25.35 3.93
CA ILE A 186 -44.24 -26.38 4.98
C ILE A 186 -45.38 -27.39 4.73
N PRO A 187 -45.12 -28.58 4.16
CA PRO A 187 -46.11 -29.64 4.10
C PRO A 187 -46.30 -30.31 5.48
N SER A 188 -47.57 -30.51 5.84
CA SER A 188 -48.13 -30.98 7.11
C SER A 188 -47.82 -32.44 7.50
N GLN A 189 -46.58 -32.94 7.35
CA GLN A 189 -46.24 -34.35 7.55
C GLN A 189 -45.19 -34.58 8.65
N VAL A 190 -45.47 -34.13 9.89
CA VAL A 190 -44.81 -34.70 11.10
C VAL A 190 -45.82 -34.77 12.25
N ARG A 191 -46.82 -35.65 12.12
CA ARG A 191 -47.57 -36.15 13.28
C ARG A 191 -48.07 -37.57 13.02
N LYS A 192 -47.17 -38.54 13.12
CA LYS A 192 -47.42 -39.95 13.49
C LYS A 192 -46.06 -40.65 13.60
N LEU A 193 -45.96 -41.61 14.54
CA LEU A 193 -44.77 -42.29 15.09
C LEU A 193 -44.20 -41.51 16.30
N GLU A 194 -44.28 -41.93 17.56
CA GLU A 194 -44.63 -43.20 18.24
C GLU A 194 -45.03 -42.88 19.71
N PRO A 195 -45.36 -43.85 20.59
CA PRO A 195 -45.98 -45.17 20.40
C PRO A 195 -47.44 -45.22 20.89
#